data_AF-A0A091KGM0-F1
#
_entry.id   AF-A0A091KGM0-F1
#
_cell.length_a   1.000
_cell.length_b   1.000
_cell.length_c   1.000
_cell.angle_alpha   90.00
_cell.angle_beta   90.00
_cell.angle_gamma   90.00
#
_symmetry.space_group_name_H-M   'P 1'
#
loop_
_entity.id
_entity.type
_entity.pdbx_description
1 polymer ?
#
loop_
_entity_poly.entity_id
_entity_poly.type
_entity_poly.pdbx_seq_one_letter_code
_entity_poly.pdbx_strand_id
1 'polypeptide(L)'
;AECDPLESLQKEASCSICLDYFSDPVSINCGHSFCRDCITRCSGKSDRRFACPQCRGVAQKRKFRPNRELRNLAEIAKKLSSGAGYRAGAGHLCPKHQEPLKLFCKEDRTAICVVCDRSHAHRAHTVAPIEEAA
;
A
#
# COMPACT_ATOMS: atom_id res chain seq x y z
N ALA A 1 0.75 26.47 0.69
CA ALA A 1 0.50 25.28 -0.16
C ALA A 1 -0.09 24.23 0.76
N GLU A 2 -1.38 23.93 0.59
CA GLU A 2 -2.00 22.83 1.33
C GLU A 2 -1.37 21.54 0.81
N CYS A 3 -0.65 20.82 1.67
CA CYS A 3 -0.11 19.51 1.31
C CYS A 3 -1.30 18.58 1.07
N ASP A 4 -1.29 17.85 -0.04
CA ASP A 4 -2.27 16.81 -0.31
C ASP A 4 -2.38 15.89 0.93
N PRO A 5 -3.59 15.68 1.50
CA PRO A 5 -3.79 14.79 2.62
C PRO A 5 -3.23 13.38 2.38
N LEU A 6 -3.24 12.92 1.13
CA LEU A 6 -2.68 11.62 0.77
C LEU A 6 -1.15 11.62 0.87
N GLU A 7 -0.47 12.64 0.34
CA GLU A 7 1.00 12.79 0.52
C GLU A 7 1.39 12.87 2.00
N SER A 8 0.58 13.54 2.81
CA SER A 8 0.83 13.66 4.25
C SER A 8 0.72 12.30 4.95
N LEU A 9 -0.31 11.51 4.61
CA LEU A 9 -0.48 10.15 5.11
C LEU A 9 0.68 9.23 4.67
N GLN A 10 1.12 9.32 3.42
CA GLN A 10 2.25 8.54 2.90
C GLN A 10 3.54 8.80 3.68
N LYS A 11 3.83 10.07 3.97
CA LYS A 11 5.01 10.47 4.76
C LYS A 11 4.93 9.91 6.19
N GLU A 12 3.77 10.01 6.83
CA GLU A 12 3.58 9.50 8.21
C GLU A 12 3.65 7.96 8.27
N ALA A 13 3.32 7.28 7.17
CA ALA A 13 3.38 5.83 7.04
C ALA A 13 4.76 5.30 6.57
N SER A 14 5.77 6.17 6.47
CA SER A 14 7.09 5.84 5.94
C SER A 14 8.17 5.80 7.02
N CYS A 15 9.12 4.88 6.88
CA CYS A 15 10.27 4.77 7.75
C CYS A 15 11.34 5.81 7.39
N SER A 16 11.75 6.62 8.36
CA SER A 16 12.79 7.65 8.18
C SER A 16 14.21 7.13 7.93
N ILE A 17 14.42 5.80 7.98
CA ILE A 17 15.72 5.16 7.70
C ILE A 17 15.80 4.67 6.25
N CYS A 18 14.85 3.83 5.81
CA CYS A 18 14.84 3.30 4.44
C CYS A 18 14.07 4.17 3.45
N LEU A 19 13.35 5.18 3.93
CA LEU A 19 12.51 6.09 3.13
C LEU A 19 11.42 5.36 2.33
N ASP A 20 10.98 4.21 2.83
CA ASP A 20 9.89 3.39 2.27
C ASP A 20 8.85 3.13 3.37
N TYR A 21 7.67 2.63 2.99
CA TYR A 21 6.60 2.24 3.91
C TYR A 21 7.09 1.28 5.00
N PHE A 22 6.50 1.39 6.19
CA PHE A 22 6.88 0.54 7.31
C PHE A 22 6.67 -0.97 7.03
N SER A 23 7.76 -1.73 7.12
CA SER A 23 7.77 -3.20 7.13
C SER A 23 8.18 -3.71 8.51
N ASP A 24 7.33 -4.52 9.14
CA ASP A 24 7.43 -4.94 10.55
C ASP A 24 7.87 -3.79 11.50
N PRO A 25 7.11 -2.69 11.59
CA PRO A 25 7.48 -1.55 12.40
C PRO A 25 7.54 -1.90 13.88
N VAL A 26 8.57 -1.38 14.54
CA VAL A 26 8.75 -1.41 15.97
C VAL A 26 8.86 0.01 16.50
N SER A 27 8.16 0.29 17.59
CA SER A 27 8.27 1.53 18.34
C SER A 27 9.34 1.40 19.42
N ILE A 28 10.15 2.44 19.57
CA ILE A 28 11.17 2.55 20.62
C ILE A 28 10.66 3.40 21.79
N ASN A 29 11.41 3.46 22.89
CA ASN A 29 11.01 4.14 24.13
C ASN A 29 10.72 5.64 23.99
N CYS A 30 11.26 6.32 22.98
CA CYS A 30 10.95 7.73 22.70
C CYS A 30 9.71 7.91 21.80
N GLY A 31 8.97 6.85 21.50
CA GLY A 31 7.73 6.87 20.71
C GLY A 31 7.93 6.76 19.20
N HIS A 32 9.13 7.05 18.68
CA HIS A 32 9.42 6.91 17.25
C HIS A 32 9.36 5.45 16.79
N SER A 33 8.95 5.25 15.54
CA SER A 33 8.78 3.92 14.93
C SER A 33 9.67 3.76 13.71
N PHE A 34 10.17 2.55 13.51
CA PHE A 34 11.10 2.19 12.44
C PHE A 34 10.85 0.75 11.99
N CYS A 35 11.19 0.38 10.77
CA CYS A 35 11.23 -1.03 10.38
C CYS A 35 12.20 -1.78 11.31
N ARG A 36 11.82 -2.98 11.76
CA ARG A 36 12.64 -3.81 12.66
C ARG A 36 14.08 -3.96 12.15
N ASP A 37 14.24 -4.26 10.86
CA ASP A 37 15.55 -4.46 10.26
C ASP A 37 16.37 -3.17 10.21
N CYS A 38 15.71 -2.04 9.91
CA CYS A 38 16.36 -0.74 9.83
C CYS A 38 16.94 -0.33 11.19
N ILE A 39 16.13 -0.40 12.26
CA ILE A 39 16.59 -0.01 13.59
C ILE A 39 17.59 -1.00 14.19
N THR A 40 17.49 -2.28 13.83
CA THR A 40 18.46 -3.31 14.24
C THR A 40 19.84 -3.03 13.62
N ARG A 41 19.90 -2.61 12.35
CA ARG A 41 21.15 -2.20 11.70
C ARG A 41 21.74 -0.93 12.33
N CYS A 42 20.91 0.07 12.62
CA CYS A 42 21.36 1.33 13.23
C CYS A 42 21.88 1.17 14.67
N SER A 43 21.33 0.23 15.44
CA SER A 43 21.64 0.09 16.86
C SER A 43 22.95 -0.69 17.14
N GLY A 44 23.67 -1.15 16.10
CA GLY A 44 24.96 -1.84 16.23
C GLY A 44 24.86 -3.22 16.89
N LYS A 45 25.99 -3.90 17.16
CA LYS A 45 25.99 -5.27 17.72
C LYS A 45 26.14 -5.33 19.25
N SER A 46 26.87 -4.40 19.86
CA SER A 46 27.39 -4.54 21.24
C SER A 46 26.63 -3.74 22.31
N ASP A 47 26.08 -2.57 21.99
CA ASP A 47 25.45 -1.72 23.01
C ASP A 47 23.95 -2.02 23.20
N ARG A 48 23.50 -2.04 24.46
CA ARG A 48 22.07 -2.14 24.81
C ARG A 48 21.35 -0.81 24.58
N ARG A 49 22.09 0.30 24.57
CA ARG A 49 21.59 1.66 24.34
C ARG A 49 22.10 2.19 23.00
N PHE A 50 21.33 3.06 22.36
CA PHE A 50 21.71 3.73 21.11
C PHE A 50 20.94 5.04 20.98
N ALA A 51 21.35 5.93 20.07
CA ALA A 51 20.61 7.16 19.81
C ALA A 51 19.50 6.93 18.78
N CYS A 52 18.28 7.41 19.06
CA CYS A 52 17.19 7.42 18.10
C CYS A 52 17.61 8.16 16.82
N PRO A 53 17.48 7.57 15.62
CA PRO A 53 17.83 8.24 14.36
C PRO A 53 17.06 9.55 14.11
N GLN A 54 15.87 9.70 14.69
CA GLN A 54 14.98 10.83 14.42
C GLN A 54 15.13 11.97 15.44
N CYS A 55 15.11 11.67 16.74
CA CYS A 55 15.19 12.69 17.80
C CYS A 55 16.49 12.68 18.61
N ARG A 56 17.41 11.75 18.33
CA ARG A 56 18.68 11.55 19.05
C ARG A 56 18.55 11.19 20.54
N GLY A 57 17.33 11.01 21.06
CA GLY A 57 17.08 10.53 22.41
C GLY A 57 17.61 9.11 22.65
N VAL A 58 17.94 8.78 23.91
CA VAL A 58 18.50 7.48 24.29
C VAL A 58 17.44 6.37 24.15
N ALA A 59 17.73 5.38 23.32
CA ALA A 59 16.90 4.23 23.04
C ALA A 59 17.51 2.92 23.56
N GLN A 60 16.69 1.89 23.74
CA GLN A 60 17.12 0.57 24.24
C GLN A 60 16.66 -0.55 23.31
N LYS A 61 17.58 -1.41 22.85
CA LYS A 61 17.28 -2.53 21.94
C LYS A 61 16.23 -3.52 22.46
N ARG A 62 16.31 -3.83 23.76
CA ARG A 62 15.41 -4.81 24.40
C ARG A 62 13.97 -4.30 24.58
N LYS A 63 13.69 -3.04 24.26
CA LYS A 63 12.37 -2.41 24.44
C LYS A 63 11.67 -2.10 23.12
N PHE A 64 12.05 -2.74 22.02
CA PHE A 64 11.34 -2.62 20.75
C PHE A 64 9.97 -3.26 20.87
N ARG A 65 8.93 -2.44 20.73
CA ARG A 65 7.54 -2.87 20.79
C ARG A 65 7.01 -3.00 19.35
N PRO A 66 6.63 -4.20 18.88
CA PRO A 66 5.98 -4.34 17.59
C PRO A 66 4.72 -3.47 17.51
N ASN A 67 4.49 -2.82 16.37
CA ASN A 67 3.33 -1.96 16.13
C ASN A 67 2.55 -2.48 14.91
N ARG A 68 1.62 -3.41 15.14
CA ARG A 68 0.90 -4.09 14.06
C ARG A 68 -0.05 -3.12 13.34
N GLU A 69 -0.58 -2.17 14.09
CA GLU A 69 -1.50 -1.14 13.64
C GLU A 69 -0.81 -0.21 12.65
N LEU A 70 0.41 0.25 12.94
CA LEU A 70 1.20 1.07 12.02
C LEU A 70 1.56 0.32 10.73
N ARG A 71 1.85 -0.99 10.82
CA ARG A 71 2.03 -1.83 9.62
C ARG A 71 0.78 -1.84 8.75
N ASN A 72 -0.38 -2.04 9.37
CA ASN A 72 -1.65 -2.09 8.65
C ASN A 72 -1.95 -0.73 7.99
N LEU A 73 -1.69 0.37 8.70
CA LEU A 73 -1.83 1.72 8.15
C LEU A 73 -0.87 1.96 6.98
N ALA A 74 0.37 1.48 7.06
CA ALA A 74 1.33 1.60 5.96
C ALA A 74 0.91 0.82 4.71
N GLU A 75 0.34 -0.37 4.88
CA GLU A 75 -0.25 -1.14 3.78
C GLU A 75 -1.47 -0.43 3.16
N ILE A 76 -2.33 0.18 3.98
CA ILE A 76 -3.47 0.97 3.48
C ILE A 76 -2.97 2.19 2.71
N ALA A 77 -2.03 2.95 3.27
CA ALA A 77 -1.42 4.11 2.64
C ALA A 77 -0.81 3.73 1.29
N LYS A 78 0.00 2.65 1.24
CA LYS A 78 0.58 2.12 0.01
C LYS A 78 -0.47 1.82 -1.07
N LYS A 79 -1.58 1.18 -0.70
CA LYS A 79 -2.70 0.90 -1.63
C LYS A 79 -3.34 2.18 -2.15
N LEU A 80 -3.57 3.17 -1.30
CA LEU A 80 -4.12 4.47 -1.70
C LEU A 80 -3.18 5.18 -2.70
N SER A 81 -1.88 5.13 -2.47
CA SER A 81 -0.84 5.74 -3.31
C SER A 81 -0.68 5.11 -4.69
N SER A 82 -0.84 3.78 -4.78
CA SER A 82 -0.80 3.07 -6.06
C SER A 82 -2.07 3.26 -6.91
N GLY A 83 -2.98 4.15 -6.53
CA GLY A 83 -4.30 4.27 -7.17
C GLY A 83 -5.19 3.04 -6.98
N ALA A 84 -4.81 2.14 -6.06
CA ALA A 84 -5.52 0.93 -5.68
C ALA A 84 -6.32 1.11 -4.38
N GLY A 85 -6.53 2.37 -3.97
CA GLY A 85 -7.49 2.72 -2.94
C GLY A 85 -8.88 2.27 -3.38
N TYR A 86 -9.48 1.35 -2.62
CA TYR A 86 -10.92 1.04 -2.59
C TYR A 86 -11.72 1.54 -3.82
N ARG A 87 -11.38 1.03 -5.01
CA ARG A 87 -12.39 0.86 -6.03
C ARG A 87 -13.18 -0.33 -5.55
N ALA A 88 -14.42 -0.11 -5.13
CA ALA A 88 -15.43 -1.15 -4.98
C ALA A 88 -15.69 -1.80 -6.35
N GLY A 89 -14.69 -2.52 -6.84
CA GLY A 89 -14.53 -2.90 -8.24
C GLY A 89 -13.08 -3.29 -8.47
N ALA A 90 -12.72 -4.50 -8.06
CA ALA A 90 -11.46 -5.13 -8.38
C ALA A 90 -11.39 -5.41 -9.90
N GLY A 91 -11.23 -4.35 -10.70
CA GLY A 91 -10.94 -4.44 -12.12
C GLY A 91 -9.52 -4.95 -12.28
N HIS A 92 -9.35 -6.27 -12.42
CA HIS A 92 -8.14 -6.85 -13.00
C HIS A 92 -7.83 -6.10 -14.31
N LEU A 93 -6.55 -5.94 -14.66
CA LEU A 93 -6.21 -5.46 -15.99
C LEU A 93 -6.45 -6.60 -16.99
N CYS A 94 -6.96 -6.26 -18.18
CA CYS A 94 -7.05 -7.23 -19.26
C CYS A 94 -5.64 -7.70 -19.63
N PRO A 95 -5.33 -9.02 -19.59
CA PRO A 95 -3.98 -9.50 -19.88
C PRO A 95 -3.53 -9.18 -21.31
N LYS A 96 -4.47 -9.07 -22.25
CA LYS A 96 -4.20 -8.78 -23.67
C LYS A 96 -4.00 -7.30 -23.95
N HIS A 97 -4.78 -6.44 -23.30
CA HIS A 97 -4.86 -5.01 -23.66
C HIS A 97 -4.31 -4.07 -22.58
N GLN A 98 -3.99 -4.60 -21.39
CA GLN A 98 -3.54 -3.82 -20.23
C GLN A 98 -4.51 -2.71 -19.79
N GLU A 99 -5.78 -2.82 -20.19
CA GLU A 99 -6.86 -1.90 -19.85
C GLU A 99 -7.70 -2.43 -18.67
N PRO A 100 -8.25 -1.57 -17.79
CA PRO A 100 -9.09 -2.00 -16.69
C PRO A 100 -10.33 -2.79 -17.17
N LEU A 101 -10.58 -3.95 -16.55
CA LEU A 101 -11.80 -4.72 -16.76
C LEU A 101 -12.96 -4.04 -16.00
N LYS A 102 -13.74 -3.24 -16.71
CA LYS A 102 -14.90 -2.48 -16.15
C LYS A 102 -16.26 -2.94 -16.69
N LEU A 103 -16.24 -3.86 -17.64
CA LEU A 103 -17.42 -4.34 -18.36
C LEU A 103 -17.61 -5.83 -18.08
N PHE A 104 -18.85 -6.30 -18.08
CA PHE A 104 -19.21 -7.71 -17.92
C PHE A 104 -19.97 -8.20 -19.16
N CYS A 105 -19.46 -9.23 -19.81
CA CYS A 105 -20.13 -9.91 -20.90
C CYS A 105 -21.08 -10.97 -20.34
N LYS A 106 -22.37 -10.90 -20.67
CA LYS A 106 -23.41 -11.81 -20.12
C LYS A 106 -23.30 -13.23 -20.71
N GLU A 107 -22.91 -13.33 -21.96
CA GLU A 107 -22.79 -14.57 -22.72
C GLU A 107 -21.56 -15.36 -22.23
N ASP A 108 -20.40 -14.71 -22.14
CA ASP A 108 -19.15 -15.35 -21.70
C ASP A 108 -18.99 -15.38 -20.18
N ARG A 109 -19.89 -14.70 -19.44
CA ARG A 109 -19.86 -14.52 -17.98
C ARG A 109 -18.50 -14.08 -17.45
N THR A 110 -17.83 -13.19 -18.19
CA THR A 110 -16.48 -12.74 -17.89
C THR A 110 -16.38 -11.22 -17.89
N ALA A 111 -15.46 -10.71 -17.08
CA ALA A 111 -15.12 -9.29 -17.09
C ALA A 111 -14.20 -8.99 -18.28
N ILE A 112 -14.54 -7.96 -19.05
CA ILE A 112 -13.83 -7.53 -20.26
C ILE A 112 -13.44 -6.04 -20.15
N CYS A 113 -12.43 -5.61 -20.93
CA CYS A 113 -12.07 -4.19 -21.05
C CYS A 113 -12.79 -3.56 -22.24
N VAL A 114 -12.71 -2.23 -22.35
CA VAL A 114 -13.33 -1.45 -23.45
C VAL A 114 -12.80 -1.83 -24.84
N VAL A 115 -11.60 -2.40 -24.91
CA VAL A 115 -11.02 -2.89 -26.17
C VAL A 115 -11.60 -4.26 -26.54
N CYS A 116 -11.80 -5.14 -25.56
CA CYS A 116 -12.45 -6.45 -25.77
C CYS A 116 -13.89 -6.29 -26.25
N ASP A 117 -14.64 -5.35 -25.70
CA ASP A 117 -16.02 -5.03 -26.10
C ASP A 117 -16.13 -4.70 -27.60
N ARG A 118 -15.19 -3.92 -28.12
CA ARG A 118 -15.14 -3.55 -29.55
C ARG A 118 -14.52 -4.63 -30.45
N SER A 119 -13.91 -5.66 -29.86
CA SER A 119 -13.25 -6.72 -30.62
C SER A 119 -14.28 -7.67 -31.25
N HIS A 120 -13.90 -8.34 -32.33
CA HIS A 120 -14.76 -9.35 -32.97
C HIS A 120 -15.20 -10.47 -32.00
N ALA A 121 -14.47 -10.68 -30.89
CA ALA A 121 -14.81 -11.69 -29.90
C ALA A 121 -16.05 -11.35 -29.07
N HIS A 122 -16.33 -10.06 -28.80
CA HIS A 122 -17.45 -9.66 -27.93
C HIS A 122 -18.36 -8.58 -28.54
N ARG A 123 -18.08 -8.10 -29.76
CA ARG A 123 -18.85 -7.03 -30.43
C ARG A 123 -20.35 -7.32 -30.56
N ALA A 124 -20.74 -8.60 -30.60
CA ALA A 124 -22.14 -9.03 -30.72
C ALA A 124 -22.76 -9.47 -29.38
N HIS A 125 -21.99 -9.43 -28.30
CA HIS A 125 -22.43 -9.88 -26.98
C HIS A 125 -23.07 -8.74 -26.20
N THR A 126 -23.94 -9.07 -25.26
CA THR A 126 -24.57 -8.11 -24.35
C THR A 126 -23.59 -7.78 -23.22
N VAL A 127 -23.14 -6.53 -23.21
CA VAL A 127 -22.16 -6.04 -22.25
C VAL A 127 -22.80 -4.99 -21.33
N ALA A 128 -22.52 -5.09 -20.03
CA ALA A 128 -22.99 -4.12 -19.02
C ALA A 128 -21.82 -3.64 -18.14
N PRO A 129 -21.87 -2.42 -17.58
CA PRO A 129 -20.92 -1.99 -16.55
C PRO A 129 -20.97 -2.90 -15.33
N ILE A 130 -19.81 -3.23 -14.76
CA ILE A 130 -19.74 -4.08 -13.54
C ILE A 130 -20.46 -3.41 -12.35
N GLU A 131 -20.54 -2.07 -12.34
CA GLU A 131 -21.25 -1.29 -11.33
C GLU A 131 -22.78 -1.49 -11.35
N GLU A 132 -23.36 -1.90 -12.48
CA GLU A 132 -24.81 -2.14 -12.67
C GLU A 132 -25.19 -3.63 -12.59
N ALA A 133 -24.23 -4.52 -12.33
CA ALA A 133 -24.45 -5.97 -12.25
C ALA A 133 -24.58 -6.49 -10.80
N ALA A 134 -24.77 -5.60 -9.82
CA ALA A 134 -24.98 -5.91 -8.40
C ALA A 134 -26.48 -5.93 -8.04
#